data_AF-A0A2P4STB4-F1
#
_entry.id   AF-A0A2P4STB4-F1
#
_cell.length_a   1.000
_cell.length_b   1.000
_cell.length_c   1.000
_cell.angle_alpha   90.00
_cell.angle_beta   90.00
_cell.angle_gamma   90.00
#
_symmetry.space_group_name_H-M   'P 1'
#
loop_
_entity.id
_entity.type
_entity.pdbx_description
1 polymer ?
#
loop_
_entity_poly.entity_id
_entity_poly.type
_entity_poly.pdbx_seq_one_letter_code
_entity_poly.pdbx_strand_id
1 'polypeptide(L)' 'TGESGKSTFIKQMRIIHGSGYSDEDKRGFTKLVYQNIFTAMQAMIRAMDTLKIPYKYEHNKCMLWPEQS' A
#
# COMPACT_ATOMS: atom_id res chain seq x y z
N THR A 1 -8.39 -6.75 15.78
CA THR A 1 -7.04 -6.23 16.11
C THR A 1 -5.99 -6.95 15.28
N GLY A 2 -5.71 -6.47 14.06
CA GLY A 2 -4.86 -7.16 13.07
C GLY A 2 -3.53 -6.46 12.75
N GLU A 3 -3.27 -5.27 13.28
CA GLU A 3 -2.16 -4.39 12.86
C GLU A 3 -1.06 -4.23 13.92
N SER A 4 -1.05 -5.10 14.95
CA SER A 4 -0.07 -5.05 16.05
C SER A 4 1.36 -5.46 15.67
N GLY A 5 1.64 -5.70 14.39
CA GLY A 5 2.98 -6.06 13.91
C GLY A 5 3.38 -7.53 14.09
N LYS A 6 2.46 -8.41 14.52
CA LYS A 6 2.74 -9.86 14.67
C LYS A 6 3.29 -10.50 13.40
N SER A 7 2.72 -10.18 12.24
CA SER A 7 3.23 -10.67 10.95
C SER A 7 4.64 -10.15 10.66
N THR A 8 4.96 -8.92 11.06
CA THR A 8 6.30 -8.37 10.94
C THR A 8 7.29 -9.12 11.82
N PHE A 9 6.93 -9.43 13.06
CA PHE A 9 7.75 -10.24 13.96
C PHE A 9 8.05 -11.63 13.37
N ILE A 10 7.05 -12.30 12.81
CA ILE A 10 7.23 -13.62 12.16
C ILE A 10 8.15 -13.52 10.93
N LYS A 11 8.00 -12.45 10.11
CA LYS A 11 8.92 -12.21 8.98
C LYS A 11 10.37 -12.05 9.45
N GLN A 12 10.60 -11.35 10.56
CA GLN A 12 11.93 -11.20 11.16
C GLN A 12 12.49 -12.52 11.70
N MET A 13 11.66 -13.35 12.34
CA MET A 13 12.08 -14.69 12.78
C MET A 13 12.54 -15.57 11.62
N ARG A 14 11.84 -15.52 10.47
CA ARG A 14 12.25 -16.23 9.25
C ARG A 14 13.58 -15.71 8.67
N ILE A 15 13.87 -14.42 8.81
CA ILE A 15 15.14 -13.81 8.37
C ILE A 15 16.30 -14.24 9.28
N ILE A 16 16.13 -14.19 10.60
CA ILE A 16 17.22 -14.41 11.56
C ILE A 16 17.47 -15.90 11.84
N HIS A 17 16.41 -16.71 11.90
CA HIS A 17 16.47 -18.11 12.33
C HIS A 17 15.94 -19.11 11.29
N GLY A 18 15.48 -18.63 10.13
CA GLY A 18 14.91 -19.45 9.07
C GLY A 18 15.74 -19.41 7.79
N SER A 19 15.12 -19.82 6.68
CA SER A 19 15.73 -19.82 5.34
C SER A 19 15.76 -18.44 4.67
N GLY A 20 15.34 -17.38 5.36
CA GLY A 20 15.18 -16.05 4.76
C GLY A 20 14.14 -16.03 3.63
N TYR A 21 14.30 -15.11 2.69
CA TYR A 21 13.45 -14.95 1.51
C TYR A 21 14.28 -15.05 0.25
N SER A 22 13.95 -16.01 -0.61
CA SER A 22 14.56 -16.15 -1.92
C SER A 22 14.15 -14.99 -2.83
N ASP A 23 14.84 -14.82 -3.96
CA ASP A 23 14.42 -13.79 -4.92
C ASP A 23 13.07 -14.10 -5.57
N GLU A 24 12.68 -15.38 -5.64
CA GLU A 24 11.33 -15.78 -6.04
C GLU A 24 10.29 -15.38 -5.01
N ASP A 25 10.56 -15.60 -3.71
CA ASP A 25 9.69 -15.12 -2.63
C ASP A 25 9.49 -13.60 -2.72
N LYS A 26 10.60 -12.85 -2.92
CA LYS A 26 10.56 -11.38 -3.06
C LYS A 26 9.73 -10.96 -4.26
N ARG A 27 9.90 -11.60 -5.42
CA ARG A 27 9.08 -11.36 -6.62
C ARG A 27 7.59 -11.63 -6.35
N GLY A 28 7.27 -12.63 -5.53
CA GLY A 28 5.91 -12.90 -5.06
C GLY A 28 5.26 -11.73 -4.32
N PHE A 29 6.04 -10.91 -3.61
CA PHE A 29 5.53 -9.73 -2.89
C PHE A 29 5.30 -8.50 -3.78
N THR A 30 5.86 -8.45 -5.00
CA THR A 30 5.77 -7.28 -5.89
C THR A 30 4.33 -6.82 -6.11
N LYS A 31 3.41 -7.75 -6.41
CA LYS A 31 1.99 -7.44 -6.62
C LYS A 31 1.36 -6.81 -5.38
N LEU A 32 1.68 -7.33 -4.20
CA LEU A 32 1.16 -6.84 -2.93
C LEU A 32 1.70 -5.45 -2.60
N VAL A 33 2.96 -5.16 -2.92
CA VAL A 33 3.53 -3.81 -2.77
C VAL A 33 2.78 -2.80 -3.65
N TYR A 34 2.53 -3.12 -4.92
CA TYR A 34 1.74 -2.24 -5.78
C TYR A 34 0.33 -2.03 -5.25
N GLN A 35 -0.37 -3.10 -4.86
CA GLN A 35 -1.72 -3.00 -4.29
C GLN A 35 -1.75 -2.10 -3.03
N ASN A 36 -0.74 -2.21 -2.15
CA ASN A 36 -0.67 -1.37 -0.97
C ASN A 36 -0.48 0.12 -1.32
N ILE A 37 0.33 0.44 -2.34
CA ILE A 37 0.52 1.81 -2.81
C ILE A 37 -0.78 2.37 -3.38
N PHE A 38 -1.46 1.63 -4.25
CA PHE A 38 -2.75 2.05 -4.82
C PHE A 38 -3.82 2.23 -3.74
N THR A 39 -3.92 1.27 -2.82
CA THR A 39 -4.91 1.33 -1.73
C THR A 39 -4.66 2.54 -0.82
N ALA A 40 -3.41 2.81 -0.46
CA ALA A 40 -3.06 3.97 0.35
C ALA A 40 -3.38 5.28 -0.38
N MET A 41 -3.08 5.36 -1.69
CA MET A 41 -3.40 6.54 -2.49
C MET A 41 -4.91 6.78 -2.59
N GLN A 42 -5.69 5.73 -2.87
CA GLN A 42 -7.16 5.81 -2.91
C GLN A 42 -7.74 6.23 -1.55
N ALA A 43 -7.19 5.72 -0.44
CA ALA A 43 -7.60 6.12 0.89
C ALA A 43 -7.31 7.61 1.15
N MET A 44 -6.14 8.11 0.75
CA MET A 44 -5.80 9.53 0.87
C MET A 44 -6.72 10.41 0.02
N ILE A 45 -6.99 10.04 -1.22
CA ILE A 45 -7.92 10.77 -2.10
C ILE A 45 -9.32 10.86 -1.48
N ARG A 46 -9.88 9.73 -1.02
CA ARG A 46 -11.19 9.71 -0.34
C ARG A 46 -11.19 10.56 0.95
N ALA A 47 -10.08 10.55 1.69
CA ALA A 47 -9.93 11.36 2.89
C ALA A 47 -9.93 12.87 2.55
N MET A 48 -9.31 13.29 1.43
CA MET A 48 -9.36 14.69 0.97
C MET A 48 -10.81 15.16 0.74
N ASP A 49 -11.64 14.32 0.10
CA ASP A 49 -13.06 14.62 -0.15
C ASP A 49 -13.90 14.64 1.14
N THR A 50 -13.57 13.74 2.07
CA THR A 50 -14.24 13.61 3.38
C THR A 50 -13.91 14.80 4.28
N LEU A 51 -12.64 15.19 4.34
CA LEU A 51 -12.12 16.28 5.17
C LEU A 51 -12.21 17.65 4.49
N LYS A 52 -12.70 17.71 3.24
CA LYS A 52 -12.83 18.94 2.44
C LYS A 52 -11.50 19.68 2.27
N ILE A 53 -10.41 18.95 2.12
CA ILE A 53 -9.08 19.52 1.90
C ILE A 53 -8.90 19.72 0.38
N PRO A 54 -8.71 20.96 -0.11
CA PRO A 54 -8.51 21.20 -1.53
C PRO A 54 -7.11 20.78 -1.98
N TYR A 55 -7.00 20.31 -3.21
CA TYR A 55 -5.70 20.12 -3.85
C TYR A 55 -5.02 21.47 -4.08
N LYS A 56 -3.72 21.55 -3.78
CA LYS A 56 -2.92 22.76 -4.04
C LYS A 56 -2.78 23.07 -5.54
N TYR A 57 -2.70 22.03 -6.38
CA TYR A 57 -2.54 22.15 -7.83
C TYR A 57 -3.69 21.44 -8.54
N GLU A 58 -4.35 22.14 -9.47
CA GLU A 58 -5.56 21.65 -10.12
C GLU A 58 -5.33 20.37 -10.95
N HIS A 59 -4.16 20.21 -11.58
CA HIS A 59 -3.83 19.01 -12.36
C HIS A 59 -3.79 17.72 -11.52
N ASN A 60 -3.59 17.81 -10.20
CA ASN A 60 -3.61 16.66 -9.31
C ASN A 60 -5.03 16.11 -9.09
N LYS A 61 -6.07 16.91 -9.36
CA LYS A 61 -7.44 16.39 -9.43
C LYS A 61 -7.66 15.52 -10.66
N CYS A 62 -6.95 15.78 -11.76
CA CYS A 62 -7.16 15.10 -13.04
C CYS A 62 -6.46 13.72 -13.12
N MET A 63 -5.54 13.40 -12.21
CA MET A 63 -5.00 12.04 -12.07
C MET A 63 -6.03 11.01 -11.54
N LEU A 64 -7.26 11.45 -11.26
CA LEU A 64 -8.41 10.58 -11.02
C LEU A 64 -8.81 9.92 -12.34
N TRP A 65 -8.13 8.81 -12.66
CA TRP A 65 -8.52 7.89 -13.72
C TRP A 65 -10.05 7.64 -13.70
N PRO A 66 -10.75 7.67 -14.85
CA PRO A 66 -12.19 7.46 -14.92
C PRO A 66 -12.48 5.98 -14.66
N GLU A 67 -12.70 5.62 -13.40
CA GLU A 67 -13.23 4.30 -13.04
C GLU A 67 -14.77 4.34 -13.10
N GLN A 68 -15.32 4.66 -14.28
CA GLN A 68 -16.71 4.37 -14.69
C GLN A 68 -16.77 4.19 -16.22
N SER A 69 -16.54 2.97 -16.70
CA SER A 69 -17.07 2.41 -17.94
C SER A 69 -17.21 0.91 -17.78
#